data_AF-A0A2T2UDY1-F1
#
_entry.id   AF-A0A2T2UDY1-F1
#
_cell.length_a   1.000
_cell.length_b   1.000
_cell.length_c   1.000
_cell.angle_alpha   90.00
_cell.angle_beta   90.00
_cell.angle_gamma   90.00
#
_symmetry.space_group_name_H-M   'P 1'
#
loop_
_entity.id
_entity.type
_entity.pdbx_description
1 polymer ?
#
loop_
_entity_poly.entity_id
_entity_poly.type
_entity_poly.pdbx_seq_one_letter_code
_entity_poly.pdbx_strand_id
1 'polypeptide(L)'
;MGYHGRPPARSSCRGLGETERQRRIARIARPLERLTRRFDVDRLLIKAMISVESCFDPQAVSRVGARGLMQLMPQTARGLGVDNAFDIEANLRGGIQYFQRLRQLFPDRLQAALAAYNAGPHAVHRHGGIPPYDETQDYVRQVLRQLAQ
;
A
#
# COMPACT_ATOMS: atom_id res chain seq x y z
N MET A 1 -21.75 -6.35 -6.73
CA MET A 1 -20.70 -7.27 -6.23
C MET A 1 -19.84 -6.50 -5.24
N GLY A 2 -19.86 -6.89 -3.96
CA GLY A 2 -19.07 -6.24 -2.92
C GLY A 2 -17.60 -6.61 -3.05
N TYR A 3 -16.72 -5.69 -2.70
CA TYR A 3 -15.28 -5.96 -2.69
C TYR A 3 -14.88 -6.59 -1.36
N HIS A 4 -14.22 -7.74 -1.42
CA HIS A 4 -13.73 -8.44 -0.23
C HIS A 4 -12.30 -8.01 0.12
N GLY A 5 -11.48 -7.69 -0.89
CA GLY A 5 -10.21 -6.99 -0.77
C GLY A 5 -10.27 -5.56 -1.30
N ARG A 6 -9.34 -4.69 -0.87
CA ARG A 6 -9.28 -3.31 -1.36
C ARG A 6 -8.63 -3.26 -2.75
N PRO A 7 -9.35 -2.87 -3.81
CA PRO A 7 -8.76 -2.72 -5.14
C PRO A 7 -7.74 -1.57 -5.16
N PRO A 8 -6.53 -1.77 -5.73
CA PRO A 8 -5.61 -0.67 -5.99
C PRO A 8 -6.19 0.38 -6.94
N ALA A 9 -5.59 1.57 -7.00
CA ALA A 9 -5.99 2.64 -7.91
C ALA A 9 -5.51 2.38 -9.35
N ARG A 10 -6.06 1.33 -9.99
CA ARG A 10 -5.69 0.87 -11.34
C ARG A 10 -5.74 1.98 -12.41
N SER A 11 -6.63 2.96 -12.26
CA SER A 11 -6.73 4.10 -13.18
C SER A 11 -5.45 4.94 -13.22
N SER A 12 -4.76 5.11 -12.09
CA SER A 12 -3.50 5.87 -12.00
C SER A 12 -2.36 5.26 -12.82
N CYS A 13 -2.42 3.95 -13.05
CA CYS A 13 -1.40 3.18 -13.76
C CYS A 13 -1.66 3.09 -15.27
N ARG A 14 -2.90 3.32 -15.72
CA ARG A 14 -3.30 3.07 -17.11
C ARG A 14 -2.62 4.07 -18.04
N GLY A 15 -1.88 3.56 -19.04
CA GLY A 15 -1.18 4.38 -20.02
C GLY A 15 0.01 5.17 -19.46
N LEU A 16 0.49 4.81 -18.26
CA LEU A 16 1.62 5.49 -17.63
C LEU A 16 2.92 5.14 -18.36
N GLY A 17 3.49 6.10 -19.08
CA GLY A 17 4.81 5.96 -19.71
C GLY A 17 5.95 5.97 -18.68
N GLU A 18 7.09 5.39 -19.06
CA GLU A 18 8.26 5.21 -18.18
C GLU A 18 8.78 6.55 -17.62
N THR A 19 8.90 7.58 -18.47
CA THR A 19 9.37 8.91 -18.04
C THR A 19 8.49 9.52 -16.95
N GLU A 20 7.16 9.35 -17.06
CA GLU A 20 6.24 9.89 -16.08
C GLU A 20 6.27 9.08 -14.78
N ARG A 21 6.39 7.75 -14.89
CA ARG A 21 6.61 6.89 -13.73
C ARG A 21 7.88 7.29 -12.98
N GLN A 22 8.97 7.56 -13.69
CA GLN A 22 10.23 8.01 -13.07
C GLN A 22 10.10 9.38 -12.41
N ARG A 23 9.35 10.32 -13.00
CA ARG A 23 9.05 11.61 -12.35
C ARG A 23 8.28 11.42 -11.03
N ARG A 24 7.27 10.54 -11.02
CA ARG A 24 6.51 10.23 -9.80
C ARG A 24 7.39 9.59 -8.72
N ILE A 25 8.26 8.65 -9.11
CA ILE A 25 9.23 8.03 -8.19
C ILE A 25 10.18 9.08 -7.61
N ALA A 26 10.75 9.95 -8.45
CA ALA A 26 11.66 11.00 -8.02
C ALA A 26 11.01 11.96 -7.01
N ARG A 27 9.74 12.32 -7.23
CA ARG A 27 8.95 13.20 -6.34
C ARG A 27 8.82 12.64 -4.92
N ILE A 28 8.76 11.32 -4.75
CA ILE A 28 8.59 10.68 -3.44
C ILE A 28 9.89 10.12 -2.84
N ALA A 29 11.00 10.13 -3.58
CA ALA A 29 12.21 9.40 -3.22
C ALA A 29 12.79 9.83 -1.86
N ARG A 30 12.91 11.14 -1.62
CA ARG A 30 13.41 11.70 -0.35
C ARG A 30 12.53 11.37 0.85
N PRO A 31 11.22 11.68 0.85
CA PRO A 31 10.37 11.34 1.99
C PRO A 31 10.27 9.83 2.22
N LEU A 32 10.22 9.02 1.15
CA LEU A 32 10.23 7.56 1.25
C LEU A 32 11.49 7.06 1.98
N GLU A 33 12.68 7.48 1.53
CA GLU A 33 13.94 7.08 2.16
C GLU A 33 14.03 7.48 3.64
N ARG A 34 13.68 8.73 3.95
CA ARG A 34 13.73 9.23 5.33
C ARG A 34 12.76 8.47 6.24
N LEU A 35 11.53 8.23 5.79
CA LEU A 35 10.51 7.55 6.58
C LEU A 35 10.81 6.06 6.73
N THR A 36 11.26 5.37 5.67
CA THR A 36 11.60 3.93 5.77
C THR A 36 12.76 3.71 6.73
N ARG A 37 13.76 4.61 6.74
CA ARG A 37 14.85 4.58 7.74
C ARG A 37 14.33 4.86 9.15
N ARG A 38 13.51 5.91 9.32
CA ARG A 38 12.94 6.29 10.64
C ARG A 38 12.13 5.16 11.27
N PHE A 39 11.37 4.43 10.46
CA PHE A 39 10.51 3.34 10.92
C PHE A 39 11.21 1.99 10.89
N ASP A 40 12.46 1.88 10.43
CA ASP A 40 13.16 0.60 10.28
C ASP A 40 12.34 -0.43 9.48
N VAL A 41 11.92 -0.02 8.28
CA VAL A 41 11.21 -0.88 7.32
C VAL A 41 11.95 -0.93 6.01
N ASP A 42 11.88 -2.06 5.32
CA ASP A 42 12.50 -2.24 4.01
C ASP A 42 11.91 -1.24 2.99
N ARG A 43 12.78 -0.37 2.46
CA ARG A 43 12.41 0.65 1.47
C ARG A 43 11.91 0.04 0.16
N LEU A 44 12.53 -1.05 -0.31
CA LEU A 44 12.13 -1.72 -1.55
C LEU A 44 10.74 -2.34 -1.39
N LEU A 45 10.44 -2.91 -0.22
CA LEU A 45 9.11 -3.43 0.09
C LEU A 45 8.04 -2.32 0.07
N ILE A 46 8.28 -1.19 0.76
CA ILE A 46 7.34 -0.07 0.75
C ILE A 46 7.18 0.51 -0.66
N LYS A 47 8.28 0.64 -1.43
CA LYS A 47 8.26 1.06 -2.83
C LYS A 47 7.42 0.10 -3.69
N ALA A 48 7.57 -1.21 -3.51
CA ALA A 48 6.80 -2.23 -4.21
C ALA A 48 5.30 -2.12 -3.90
N MET A 49 4.93 -1.91 -2.63
CA MET A 49 3.55 -1.65 -2.24
C MET A 49 2.99 -0.41 -2.95
N ILE A 50 3.69 0.73 -2.91
CA ILE A 50 3.25 1.98 -3.58
C ILE A 50 3.10 1.78 -5.09
N SER A 51 4.00 1.03 -5.72
CA SER A 51 3.94 0.67 -7.15
C SER A 51 2.59 0.01 -7.49
N VAL A 52 2.17 -0.98 -6.69
CA VAL A 52 0.90 -1.69 -6.87
C VAL A 52 -0.30 -0.82 -6.50
N GLU A 53 -0.21 -0.07 -5.42
CA GLU A 53 -1.33 0.72 -4.87
C GLU A 53 -1.75 1.89 -5.78
N SER A 54 -0.77 2.63 -6.30
CA SER A 54 -1.02 3.94 -6.92
C SER A 54 -0.16 4.23 -8.14
N CYS A 55 0.76 3.36 -8.53
CA CYS A 55 1.81 3.69 -9.50
C CYS A 55 2.50 5.02 -9.17
N PHE A 56 2.80 5.22 -7.88
CA PHE A 56 3.48 6.40 -7.34
C PHE A 56 2.71 7.72 -7.47
N ASP A 57 1.41 7.68 -7.74
CA ASP A 57 0.59 8.90 -7.82
C ASP A 57 0.07 9.32 -6.43
N PRO A 58 0.49 10.49 -5.92
CA PRO A 58 -0.02 10.99 -4.64
C PRO A 58 -1.47 11.44 -4.68
N GLN A 59 -2.07 11.63 -5.87
CA GLN A 59 -3.47 12.01 -6.06
C GLN A 59 -4.38 10.81 -6.37
N ALA A 60 -3.85 9.59 -6.34
CA ALA A 60 -4.60 8.38 -6.69
C ALA A 60 -5.82 8.18 -5.78
N VAL A 61 -6.96 7.84 -6.40
CA VAL A 61 -8.18 7.43 -5.70
C VAL A 61 -8.68 6.11 -6.28
N SER A 62 -8.85 5.09 -5.44
CA SER A 62 -9.46 3.82 -5.86
C SER A 62 -10.98 3.94 -5.99
N ARG A 63 -11.60 2.98 -6.69
CA ARG A 63 -13.07 2.87 -6.82
C ARG A 63 -13.83 2.74 -5.48
N VAL A 64 -13.13 2.40 -4.39
CA VAL A 64 -13.71 2.29 -3.04
C VAL A 64 -13.33 3.46 -2.15
N GLY A 65 -12.69 4.51 -2.69
CA GLY A 65 -12.39 5.74 -1.96
C GLY A 65 -11.08 5.72 -1.16
N ALA A 66 -10.22 4.72 -1.33
CA ALA A 66 -8.86 4.74 -0.79
C ALA A 66 -8.01 5.80 -1.51
N ARG A 67 -7.11 6.49 -0.78
CA ARG A 67 -6.46 7.72 -1.27
C ARG A 67 -4.93 7.73 -1.11
N GLY A 68 -4.27 8.35 -2.08
CA GLY A 68 -2.83 8.65 -2.08
C GLY A 68 -1.92 7.46 -2.34
N LEU A 69 -0.63 7.64 -2.06
CA LEU A 69 0.46 6.73 -2.45
C LEU A 69 0.25 5.29 -1.96
N MET A 70 -0.10 5.15 -0.68
CA MET A 70 -0.31 3.87 -0.01
C MET A 70 -1.80 3.54 0.17
N GLN A 71 -2.68 4.28 -0.53
CA GLN A 71 -4.11 4.05 -0.63
C GLN A 71 -4.80 3.81 0.73
N LEU A 72 -4.73 4.81 1.61
CA LEU A 72 -5.39 4.76 2.91
C LEU A 72 -6.89 4.97 2.74
N MET A 73 -7.70 4.14 3.39
CA MET A 73 -9.13 4.40 3.54
C MET A 73 -9.34 5.62 4.44
N PRO A 74 -10.36 6.47 4.21
CA PRO A 74 -10.55 7.70 4.99
C PRO A 74 -10.63 7.46 6.51
N GLN A 75 -11.28 6.39 6.96
CA GLN A 75 -11.34 6.03 8.38
C GLN A 75 -9.96 5.63 8.93
N THR A 76 -9.20 4.82 8.17
CA THR A 76 -7.84 4.42 8.52
C THR A 76 -6.91 5.63 8.60
N ALA A 77 -6.99 6.56 7.65
CA ALA A 77 -6.21 7.79 7.63
C ALA A 77 -6.44 8.63 8.90
N ARG A 78 -7.70 8.84 9.31
CA ARG A 78 -8.03 9.52 10.56
C ARG A 78 -7.44 8.82 11.78
N GLY A 79 -7.56 7.49 11.87
CA GLY A 79 -6.97 6.70 12.97
C GLY A 79 -5.43 6.70 13.01
N LEU A 80 -4.77 7.22 11.99
CA LEU A 80 -3.31 7.35 11.88
C LEU A 80 -2.83 8.81 12.00
N GLY A 81 -3.76 9.75 12.27
CA GLY A 81 -3.46 11.18 12.28
C GLY A 81 -3.00 11.69 10.91
N VAL A 82 -3.64 11.22 9.84
CA VAL A 82 -3.42 11.69 8.47
C VAL A 82 -4.63 12.53 8.05
N ASP A 83 -4.52 13.85 8.20
CA ASP A 83 -5.62 14.77 7.88
C ASP A 83 -5.84 14.89 6.37
N ASN A 84 -4.74 14.96 5.61
CA ASN A 84 -4.76 14.96 4.16
C ASN A 84 -4.05 13.73 3.59
N ALA A 85 -4.83 12.75 3.12
CA ALA A 85 -4.29 11.53 2.51
C ALA A 85 -3.61 11.75 1.14
N PHE A 86 -3.71 12.95 0.55
CA PHE A 86 -3.01 13.31 -0.67
C PHE A 86 -1.66 14.00 -0.42
N ASP A 87 -1.37 14.36 0.83
CA ASP A 87 -0.04 14.81 1.24
C ASP A 87 0.94 13.63 1.23
N ILE A 88 2.09 13.81 0.57
CA ILE A 88 3.06 12.74 0.37
C ILE A 88 3.61 12.23 1.70
N GLU A 89 4.02 13.14 2.57
CA GLU A 89 4.65 12.76 3.84
C GLU A 89 3.66 12.12 4.78
N ALA A 90 2.46 12.71 4.93
CA ALA A 90 1.44 12.20 5.81
C ALA A 90 0.93 10.83 5.34
N ASN A 91 0.70 10.64 4.04
CA ASN A 91 0.25 9.37 3.49
C ASN A 91 1.31 8.26 3.66
N LEU A 92 2.58 8.54 3.32
CA LEU A 92 3.67 7.58 3.51
C LEU A 92 3.85 7.22 4.98
N ARG A 93 3.87 8.22 5.87
CA ARG A 93 3.98 7.98 7.32
C ARG A 93 2.83 7.09 7.81
N GLY A 94 1.59 7.44 7.49
CA GLY A 94 0.43 6.67 7.91
C GLY A 94 0.43 5.25 7.36
N GLY A 95 0.71 5.08 6.06
CA GLY A 95 0.77 3.76 5.42
C GLY A 95 1.87 2.87 5.97
N ILE A 96 3.07 3.42 6.20
CA ILE A 96 4.18 2.69 6.85
C ILE A 96 3.79 2.29 8.28
N GLN A 97 3.26 3.21 9.08
CA GLN A 97 2.80 2.92 10.44
C GLN A 97 1.72 1.81 10.45
N TYR A 98 0.79 1.86 9.52
CA TYR A 98 -0.24 0.83 9.40
C TYR A 98 0.37 -0.52 9.03
N PHE A 99 1.25 -0.56 8.04
CA PHE A 99 1.93 -1.79 7.65
C PHE A 99 2.78 -2.39 8.77
N GLN A 100 3.45 -1.57 9.58
CA GLN A 100 4.19 -2.04 10.76
C GLN A 100 3.29 -2.73 11.78
N ARG A 101 2.11 -2.15 12.07
CA ARG A 101 1.12 -2.80 12.95
C ARG A 101 0.73 -4.18 12.41
N LEU A 102 0.56 -4.31 11.09
CA LEU A 102 0.26 -5.59 10.47
C LEU A 102 1.44 -6.57 10.52
N ARG A 103 2.68 -6.09 10.37
CA ARG A 103 3.89 -6.91 10.56
C ARG A 103 4.01 -7.46 11.99
N GLN A 104 3.57 -6.68 12.99
CA GLN A 104 3.51 -7.14 14.39
C GLN A 104 2.41 -8.19 14.61
N LEU A 105 1.26 -8.06 13.94
CA LEU A 105 0.17 -9.05 14.00
C LEU A 105 0.53 -10.36 13.27
N PHE A 106 1.41 -10.30 12.28
CA PHE A 106 1.83 -11.43 11.45
C PHE A 106 3.36 -11.55 11.43
N PRO A 107 4.01 -11.84 12.57
CA PRO A 107 5.47 -11.96 12.66
C PRO A 107 5.96 -13.05 11.72
N ASP A 108 7.06 -12.77 11.00
CA ASP A 108 7.70 -13.63 10.01
C ASP A 108 6.81 -14.09 8.83
N ARG A 109 5.58 -13.59 8.75
CA ARG A 109 4.59 -13.95 7.72
C ARG A 109 4.32 -12.77 6.80
N LEU A 110 5.32 -12.37 6.01
CA LEU A 110 5.23 -11.23 5.10
C LEU A 110 3.99 -11.27 4.20
N GLN A 111 3.68 -12.43 3.61
CA GLN A 111 2.52 -12.57 2.73
C GLN A 111 1.19 -12.34 3.47
N ALA A 112 1.09 -12.75 4.74
CA ALA A 112 -0.08 -12.52 5.57
C ALA A 112 -0.22 -11.04 5.93
N ALA A 113 0.89 -10.34 6.24
CA ALA A 113 0.89 -8.90 6.47
C ALA A 113 0.45 -8.12 5.21
N LEU A 114 0.93 -8.51 4.03
CA LEU A 114 0.50 -7.93 2.75
C LEU A 114 -0.99 -8.19 2.47
N ALA A 115 -1.45 -9.43 2.70
CA ALA A 115 -2.87 -9.77 2.56
C ALA A 115 -3.74 -8.94 3.53
N ALA A 116 -3.29 -8.76 4.78
CA ALA A 116 -3.99 -7.96 5.77
C ALA A 116 -4.01 -6.46 5.42
N TYR A 117 -3.00 -5.95 4.73
CA TYR A 117 -2.97 -4.58 4.25
C TYR A 117 -4.07 -4.32 3.21
N ASN A 118 -4.41 -5.36 2.43
CA ASN A 118 -5.42 -5.31 1.38
C ASN A 118 -6.84 -5.67 1.86
N ALA A 119 -6.99 -6.79 2.59
CA ALA A 119 -8.28 -7.35 3.01
C ALA A 119 -8.65 -7.06 4.46
N GLY A 120 -7.74 -6.48 5.23
CA GLY A 120 -7.85 -6.32 6.67
C GLY A 120 -7.38 -7.55 7.45
N PRO A 121 -6.85 -7.37 8.68
CA PRO A 121 -6.30 -8.46 9.50
C PRO A 121 -7.36 -9.49 9.91
N HIS A 122 -8.61 -9.08 10.12
CA HIS A 122 -9.69 -10.00 10.49
C HIS A 122 -9.95 -11.07 9.41
N ALA A 123 -9.86 -10.71 8.13
CA ALA A 123 -10.00 -11.68 7.04
C ALA A 123 -8.87 -12.70 7.06
N VAL A 124 -7.63 -12.24 7.26
CA VAL A 124 -6.45 -13.11 7.33
C VAL A 124 -6.52 -14.06 8.52
N HIS A 125 -6.93 -13.59 9.70
CA HIS A 125 -7.13 -14.45 10.87
C HIS A 125 -8.20 -15.51 10.63
N ARG A 126 -9.37 -15.12 10.11
CA ARG A 126 -10.48 -16.04 9.82
C ARG A 126 -10.10 -17.14 8.84
N HIS A 127 -9.25 -16.83 7.85
CA HIS A 127 -8.81 -17.80 6.84
C HIS A 127 -7.47 -18.48 7.17
N GLY A 128 -6.82 -18.13 8.29
CA GLY A 128 -5.50 -18.67 8.67
C GLY A 128 -4.35 -18.27 7.74
N GLY A 129 -4.55 -17.33 6.82
CA GLY A 129 -3.60 -17.00 5.75
C GLY A 129 -4.18 -16.02 4.73
N ILE A 130 -3.67 -16.06 3.50
CA ILE A 130 -4.20 -15.22 2.41
C ILE A 130 -5.65 -15.65 2.14
N PRO A 131 -6.65 -14.76 2.29
CA PRO A 131 -8.05 -15.12 2.04
C PRO A 131 -8.27 -15.46 0.56
N PRO A 132 -9.31 -16.26 0.23
CA PRO A 132 -9.66 -16.61 -1.14
C PRO A 132 -10.39 -15.45 -1.85
N TYR A 133 -9.80 -14.26 -1.80
CA TYR A 133 -10.28 -13.06 -2.49
C TYR A 133 -9.33 -12.77 -3.64
N ASP A 134 -9.84 -12.80 -4.87
CA ASP A 134 -9.03 -12.61 -6.09
C ASP A 134 -8.21 -11.32 -6.00
N GLU A 135 -8.82 -10.21 -5.56
CA GLU A 135 -8.11 -8.94 -5.41
C GLU A 135 -6.93 -9.02 -4.43
N THR A 136 -7.07 -9.75 -3.33
CA THR A 136 -6.04 -9.86 -2.30
C THR A 136 -4.91 -10.78 -2.75
N GLN A 137 -5.23 -11.91 -3.38
CA GLN A 137 -4.22 -12.81 -3.92
C GLN A 137 -3.43 -12.12 -5.05
N ASP A 138 -4.12 -11.39 -5.94
CA ASP A 138 -3.49 -10.57 -6.96
C ASP A 138 -2.57 -9.52 -6.35
N TYR A 139 -3.03 -8.81 -5.33
CA TYR A 139 -2.24 -7.80 -4.63
C TYR A 139 -0.93 -8.38 -4.09
N VAL A 140 -0.99 -9.48 -3.35
CA VAL A 140 0.20 -10.13 -2.78
C VAL A 140 1.16 -10.56 -3.89
N ARG A 141 0.65 -11.23 -4.94
CA ARG A 141 1.48 -11.64 -6.10
C ARG A 141 2.18 -10.46 -6.76
N GLN A 142 1.46 -9.36 -6.98
CA GLN A 142 2.02 -8.17 -7.65
C GLN A 142 3.07 -7.49 -6.79
N VAL A 143 2.86 -7.35 -5.47
CA VAL A 143 3.86 -6.74 -4.58
C VAL A 143 5.13 -7.57 -4.56
N LEU A 144 5.03 -8.89 -4.44
CA LEU A 144 6.20 -9.78 -4.45
C LEU A 144 6.95 -9.73 -5.79
N ARG A 145 6.23 -9.65 -6.92
CA ARG A 145 6.85 -9.45 -8.24
C ARG A 145 7.60 -8.12 -8.32
N GLN A 146 7.05 -7.04 -7.78
CA GLN A 146 7.69 -5.72 -7.78
C GLN A 146 8.90 -5.67 -6.84
N LEU A 147 8.91 -6.46 -5.76
CA LEU A 147 10.03 -6.55 -4.83
C LEU A 147 11.24 -7.31 -5.41
N ALA A 148 11.01 -8.24 -6.33
CA ALA A 148 12.05 -9.05 -6.97
C ALA A 148 12.75 -8.35 -8.16
N GLN A 149 12.38 -7.11 -8.47
CA GLN A 149 12.93 -6.28 -9.56
C GLN A 149 13.79 -5.16 -9.01
#